data_AF-A0A9E4I4Q7-F1
#
_entry.id   AF-A0A9E4I4Q7-F1
#
_cell.length_a   1.000
_cell.length_b   1.000
_cell.length_c   1.000
_cell.angle_alpha   90.00
_cell.angle_beta   90.00
_cell.angle_gamma   90.00
#
_symmetry.space_group_name_H-M   'P 1'
#
loop_
_entity.id
_entity.type
_entity.pdbx_description
1 polymer ?
#
loop_
_entity_poly.entity_id
_entity_poly.type
_entity_poly.pdbx_seq_one_letter_code
_entity_poly.pdbx_strand_id
1 'polypeptide(L)'
;MTEIQFGYQLILVSGPPRAGKNRAGNCLKGWLDGDHFALSNNLKRMTHDHYGLGTNLPPLHFEDMKDLPAPQFGGLTPRQAYIRFSEEIMKPRFGSGYLGVVAGRRVVRNRDIGRVSIVSGVGFADEVMPMVKAAEPRCTLHIQVEAAIARAGSMSDSRKVLDLANLGVDTVRLVNRNCEQLIRDLERSLRAL
;
A
#
# COMPACT_ATOMS: atom_id res chain seq x y z
N MET A 1 23.09 -18.29 1.59
CA MET A 1 21.66 -17.94 1.51
C MET A 1 20.94 -18.78 2.54
N THR A 2 20.60 -18.22 3.70
CA THR A 2 19.72 -18.93 4.65
C THR A 2 18.33 -18.95 4.04
N GLU A 3 17.83 -20.15 3.78
CA GLU A 3 16.51 -20.42 3.25
C GLU A 3 15.50 -20.16 4.38
N ILE A 4 15.19 -18.89 4.63
CA ILE A 4 14.03 -18.54 5.46
C ILE A 4 12.82 -18.89 4.61
N GLN A 5 12.10 -19.95 4.99
CA GLN A 5 10.86 -20.31 4.33
C GLN A 5 9.83 -19.22 4.63
N PHE A 6 9.65 -18.31 3.69
CA PHE A 6 8.81 -17.13 3.86
C PHE A 6 7.33 -17.52 3.68
N GLY A 7 6.64 -17.81 4.79
CA GLY A 7 5.26 -18.32 4.80
C GLY A 7 4.16 -17.31 4.48
N TYR A 8 4.51 -16.04 4.22
CA TYR A 8 3.53 -14.99 3.95
C TYR A 8 3.20 -14.88 2.46
N GLN A 9 1.91 -14.77 2.17
CA GLN A 9 1.36 -14.56 0.82
C GLN A 9 1.06 -13.08 0.56
N LEU A 10 0.86 -12.31 1.62
CA LEU A 10 0.57 -10.89 1.58
C LEU A 10 1.51 -10.12 2.50
N ILE A 11 2.11 -9.06 1.97
CA ILE A 11 2.85 -8.06 2.73
C ILE A 11 2.15 -6.72 2.56
N LEU A 12 1.75 -6.14 3.68
CA LEU A 12 1.17 -4.80 3.77
C LEU A 12 2.27 -3.82 4.19
N VAL A 13 2.45 -2.72 3.46
CA VAL A 13 3.47 -1.70 3.76
C VAL A 13 2.80 -0.35 4.06
N SER A 14 2.84 0.06 5.33
CA SER A 14 2.32 1.35 5.80
C SER A 14 3.42 2.25 6.35
N GLY A 15 3.07 3.49 6.68
CA GLY A 15 4.00 4.49 7.19
C GLY A 15 3.51 5.91 6.89
N PRO A 16 4.12 6.95 7.48
CA PRO A 16 3.72 8.33 7.23
C PRO A 16 4.02 8.78 5.78
N PRO A 17 3.51 9.94 5.34
CA PRO A 17 3.89 10.56 4.08
C PRO A 17 5.41 10.64 3.95
N ARG A 18 5.93 10.38 2.75
CA ARG A 18 7.38 10.42 2.43
C ARG A 18 8.27 9.44 3.21
N ALA A 19 7.71 8.50 3.99
CA ALA A 19 8.48 7.40 4.61
C ALA A 19 9.05 6.37 3.62
N GLY A 20 8.88 6.58 2.32
CA GLY A 20 9.40 5.70 1.27
C GLY A 20 8.67 4.35 1.16
N LYS A 21 7.39 4.27 1.53
CA LYS A 21 6.55 3.06 1.41
C LYS A 21 6.68 2.34 0.06
N ASN A 22 6.59 3.09 -1.05
CA ASN A 22 6.71 2.52 -2.40
C ASN A 22 8.14 2.01 -2.67
N ARG A 23 9.16 2.69 -2.14
CA ARG A 23 10.55 2.25 -2.23
C ARG A 23 10.74 0.94 -1.47
N ALA A 24 10.23 0.85 -0.24
CA ALA A 24 10.27 -0.37 0.56
C ALA A 24 9.55 -1.53 -0.16
N GLY A 25 8.35 -1.28 -0.69
CA GLY A 25 7.63 -2.29 -1.49
C GLY A 25 8.42 -2.78 -2.70
N ASN A 26 9.11 -1.88 -3.42
CA ASN A 26 10.00 -2.26 -4.53
C ASN A 26 11.23 -3.04 -4.09
N CYS A 27 11.84 -2.70 -2.95
CA CYS A 27 12.96 -3.46 -2.38
C CYS A 27 12.53 -4.90 -2.08
N LEU A 28 11.38 -5.06 -1.42
CA LEU A 28 10.81 -6.37 -1.05
C LEU A 28 10.43 -7.18 -2.29
N LYS A 29 9.94 -6.54 -3.35
CA LYS A 29 9.62 -7.18 -4.62
C LYS A 29 10.85 -7.90 -5.20
N GLY A 30 12.00 -7.23 -5.21
CA GLY A 30 13.24 -7.81 -5.73
C GLY A 30 13.79 -8.95 -4.87
N TRP A 31 13.51 -8.93 -3.56
CA TRP A 31 13.97 -9.95 -2.62
C TRP A 31 13.10 -11.21 -2.60
N LEU A 32 11.77 -11.07 -2.70
CA LEU A 32 10.80 -12.16 -2.52
C LEU A 32 10.26 -12.75 -3.83
N ASP A 33 10.78 -12.33 -4.99
CA ASP A 33 10.16 -12.54 -6.31
C ASP A 33 8.64 -12.20 -6.31
N GLY A 34 8.31 -11.16 -5.55
CA GLY A 34 6.93 -10.75 -5.34
C GLY A 34 6.41 -9.85 -6.45
N ASP A 35 5.16 -9.44 -6.28
CA ASP A 35 4.53 -8.43 -7.11
C ASP A 35 4.09 -7.26 -6.24
N HIS A 36 4.66 -6.08 -6.51
CA HIS A 36 4.41 -4.86 -5.75
C HIS A 36 3.44 -3.93 -6.47
N PHE A 37 2.47 -3.42 -5.73
CA PHE A 37 1.59 -2.34 -6.17
C PHE A 37 1.16 -1.45 -5.01
N ALA A 38 0.93 -0.16 -5.30
CA ALA A 38 0.34 0.75 -4.33
C ALA A 38 -1.19 0.62 -4.35
N LEU A 39 -1.84 0.56 -3.19
CA LEU A 39 -3.31 0.45 -3.10
C LEU A 39 -4.01 1.61 -3.84
N SER A 40 -3.42 2.81 -3.76
CA SER A 40 -3.90 4.00 -4.46
C SER A 40 -3.91 3.88 -5.98
N ASN A 41 -3.19 2.94 -6.60
CA ASN A 41 -3.18 2.80 -8.05
C ASN A 41 -4.57 2.46 -8.61
N ASN A 42 -5.35 1.65 -7.89
CA ASN A 42 -6.73 1.32 -8.30
C ASN A 42 -7.63 2.55 -8.19
N LEU A 43 -7.52 3.32 -7.09
CA LEU A 43 -8.25 4.57 -6.91
C LEU A 43 -7.95 5.55 -8.05
N LYS A 44 -6.69 5.72 -8.41
CA LYS A 44 -6.28 6.64 -9.48
C LYS A 44 -6.86 6.23 -10.83
N ARG A 45 -6.77 4.94 -11.20
CA ARG A 45 -7.36 4.42 -12.46
C ARG A 45 -8.87 4.65 -12.52
N MET A 46 -9.57 4.33 -11.44
CA MET A 46 -11.02 4.54 -11.37
C MET A 46 -11.40 6.01 -11.43
N THR A 47 -10.59 6.88 -10.81
CA THR A 47 -10.81 8.33 -10.88
C THR A 47 -10.56 8.84 -12.30
N HIS A 48 -9.49 8.38 -12.98
CA HIS A 48 -9.23 8.75 -14.37
C HIS A 48 -10.39 8.37 -15.29
N ASP A 49 -10.91 7.16 -15.12
CA ASP A 49 -12.08 6.68 -15.85
C ASP A 49 -13.33 7.52 -15.55
N HIS A 50 -13.58 7.85 -14.27
CA HIS A 50 -14.71 8.69 -13.85
C HIS A 50 -14.69 10.09 -14.47
N TYR A 51 -13.51 10.67 -14.66
CA TYR A 51 -13.33 11.97 -15.32
C TYR A 51 -13.22 11.87 -16.86
N GLY A 52 -13.50 10.69 -17.45
CA GLY A 52 -13.48 10.51 -18.90
C GLY A 52 -12.09 10.55 -19.53
N LEU A 53 -11.02 10.32 -18.74
CA LEU A 53 -9.63 10.35 -19.23
C LEU A 53 -9.18 9.01 -19.85
N GLY A 54 -10.02 7.98 -19.73
CA GLY A 54 -9.83 6.66 -20.31
C GLY A 54 -9.05 5.68 -19.42
N THR A 55 -9.27 4.39 -19.67
CA THR A 55 -8.71 3.26 -18.89
C THR A 55 -7.22 3.01 -19.14
N ASN A 56 -6.68 3.50 -20.27
CA ASN A 56 -5.29 3.33 -20.66
C ASN A 56 -4.34 4.31 -19.97
N LEU A 57 -4.86 5.33 -19.28
CA LEU A 57 -4.02 6.30 -18.59
C LEU A 57 -3.29 5.63 -17.41
N PRO A 58 -1.95 5.71 -17.32
CA PRO A 58 -1.23 5.13 -16.20
C PRO A 58 -1.64 5.79 -14.86
N PRO A 59 -1.70 5.04 -13.75
CA PRO A 59 -2.06 5.60 -12.44
C PRO A 59 -1.15 6.75 -12.01
N LEU A 60 0.11 6.75 -12.45
CA LEU A 60 1.11 7.75 -12.07
C LEU A 60 1.16 8.95 -13.02
N HIS A 61 0.27 9.03 -14.02
CA HIS A 61 0.30 10.09 -15.04
C HIS A 61 0.33 11.51 -14.45
N PHE A 62 -0.41 11.76 -13.37
CA PHE A 62 -0.47 13.06 -12.71
C PHE A 62 0.37 13.15 -11.43
N GLU A 63 1.32 12.25 -11.18
CA GLU A 63 2.06 12.23 -9.90
C GLU A 63 2.93 13.48 -9.71
N ASP A 64 3.59 13.96 -10.77
CA ASP A 64 4.48 15.13 -10.73
C ASP A 64 3.72 16.46 -10.52
N MET A 65 2.44 16.49 -10.91
CA MET A 65 1.56 17.66 -10.77
C MET A 65 0.40 17.42 -9.79
N LYS A 66 0.51 16.43 -8.90
CA LYS A 66 -0.59 15.99 -8.01
C LYS A 66 -1.15 17.06 -7.08
N ASP A 67 -0.36 18.12 -6.86
CA ASP A 67 -0.65 19.24 -5.98
C ASP A 67 -0.98 20.53 -6.76
N LEU A 68 -1.01 20.49 -8.09
CA LEU A 68 -1.36 21.62 -8.96
C LEU A 68 -2.76 21.45 -9.54
N PRO A 69 -3.54 22.53 -9.71
CA PRO A 69 -4.83 22.47 -10.40
C PRO A 69 -4.70 21.88 -11.80
N ALA A 70 -5.64 21.03 -12.18
CA ALA A 70 -5.65 20.35 -13.46
C ALA A 70 -7.01 20.55 -14.15
N PRO A 71 -7.04 21.10 -15.38
CA PRO A 71 -8.28 21.25 -16.15
C PRO A 71 -9.05 19.93 -16.34
N GLN A 72 -8.32 18.82 -16.46
CA GLN A 72 -8.86 17.46 -16.59
C GLN A 72 -9.72 17.03 -15.39
N PHE A 73 -9.50 17.63 -14.22
CA PHE A 73 -10.27 17.38 -13.01
C PHE A 73 -11.22 18.53 -12.66
N GLY A 74 -11.59 19.36 -13.64
CA GLY A 74 -12.50 20.51 -13.44
C GLY A 74 -11.90 21.59 -12.55
N GLY A 75 -10.58 21.78 -12.59
CA GLY A 75 -9.86 22.77 -11.78
C GLY A 75 -9.41 22.27 -10.40
N LEU A 76 -9.78 21.05 -10.01
CA LEU A 76 -9.23 20.40 -8.81
C LEU A 76 -7.77 19.99 -9.04
N THR A 77 -6.99 19.87 -7.96
CA THR A 77 -5.72 19.14 -8.04
C THR A 77 -5.98 17.64 -8.19
N PRO A 78 -5.09 16.86 -8.82
CA PRO A 78 -5.26 15.40 -8.91
C PRO A 78 -5.44 14.75 -7.53
N ARG A 79 -4.73 15.22 -6.49
CA ARG A 79 -4.93 14.73 -5.12
C ARG A 79 -6.35 14.99 -4.63
N GLN A 80 -6.89 16.20 -4.83
CA GLN A 80 -8.26 16.52 -4.45
C GLN A 80 -9.26 15.65 -5.21
N ALA A 81 -9.06 15.44 -6.52
CA ALA A 81 -9.91 14.58 -7.33
C ALA A 81 -9.91 13.13 -6.82
N TYR A 82 -8.75 12.55 -6.50
CA TYR A 82 -8.67 11.19 -5.94
C TYR A 82 -9.36 11.08 -4.57
N ILE A 83 -9.17 12.06 -3.69
CA ILE A 83 -9.82 12.08 -2.36
C ILE A 83 -11.33 12.21 -2.53
N ARG A 84 -11.79 13.16 -3.35
CA ARG A 84 -13.21 13.38 -3.64
C ARG A 84 -13.87 12.12 -4.18
N PHE A 85 -13.26 11.49 -5.18
CA PHE A 85 -13.78 10.26 -5.74
C PHE A 85 -13.84 9.12 -4.70
N SER A 86 -12.83 9.01 -3.84
CA SER A 86 -12.84 8.03 -2.73
C SER A 86 -13.97 8.29 -1.74
N GLU A 87 -14.00 9.48 -1.14
CA GLU A 87 -14.84 9.77 0.03
C GLU A 87 -16.29 10.12 -0.32
N GLU A 88 -16.53 10.79 -1.44
CA GLU A 88 -17.88 11.26 -1.81
C GLU A 88 -18.61 10.32 -2.77
N ILE A 89 -17.89 9.46 -3.49
CA ILE A 89 -18.46 8.63 -4.55
C ILE A 89 -18.29 7.15 -4.26
N MET A 90 -17.05 6.67 -4.10
CA MET A 90 -16.75 5.25 -4.00
C MET A 90 -17.18 4.66 -2.66
N LYS A 91 -16.69 5.21 -1.54
CA LYS A 91 -16.95 4.67 -0.19
C LYS A 91 -18.44 4.70 0.19
N PRO A 92 -19.21 5.76 -0.09
CA PRO A 92 -20.65 5.78 0.22
C PRO A 92 -21.46 4.73 -0.54
N ARG A 93 -21.01 4.34 -1.74
CA ARG A 93 -21.74 3.39 -2.61
C ARG A 93 -21.29 1.95 -2.46
N PHE A 94 -19.99 1.73 -2.24
CA PHE A 94 -19.38 0.39 -2.28
C PHE A 94 -18.72 -0.02 -0.95
N GLY A 95 -18.73 0.85 0.04
CA GLY A 95 -18.11 0.64 1.35
C GLY A 95 -16.63 1.02 1.41
N SER A 96 -16.15 1.29 2.63
CA SER A 96 -14.75 1.68 2.91
C SER A 96 -13.72 0.62 2.46
N GLY A 97 -14.10 -0.65 2.45
CA GLY A 97 -13.25 -1.77 2.05
C GLY A 97 -13.16 -2.05 0.55
N TYR A 98 -13.85 -1.30 -0.32
CA TYR A 98 -13.95 -1.66 -1.74
C TYR A 98 -12.59 -1.79 -2.45
N LEU A 99 -11.66 -0.86 -2.22
CA LEU A 99 -10.30 -0.96 -2.80
C LEU A 99 -9.57 -2.21 -2.33
N GLY A 100 -9.79 -2.62 -1.07
CA GLY A 100 -9.29 -3.87 -0.52
C GLY A 100 -9.84 -5.10 -1.24
N VAL A 101 -11.12 -5.10 -1.60
CA VAL A 101 -11.75 -6.20 -2.37
C VAL A 101 -11.11 -6.31 -3.75
N VAL A 102 -10.93 -5.19 -4.45
CA VAL A 102 -10.29 -5.15 -5.77
C VAL A 102 -8.84 -5.63 -5.67
N ALA A 103 -8.08 -5.16 -4.68
CA ALA A 103 -6.71 -5.59 -4.45
C ALA A 103 -6.62 -7.07 -4.02
N GLY A 104 -7.57 -7.56 -3.24
CA GLY A 104 -7.64 -8.95 -2.78
C GLY A 104 -7.74 -9.96 -3.93
N ARG A 105 -8.39 -9.61 -5.04
CA ARG A 105 -8.39 -10.45 -6.25
C ARG A 105 -6.99 -10.67 -6.82
N ARG A 106 -6.13 -9.64 -6.76
CA ARG A 106 -4.72 -9.76 -7.16
C ARG A 106 -3.92 -10.59 -6.17
N VAL A 107 -4.25 -10.50 -4.88
CA VAL A 107 -3.65 -11.34 -3.83
C VAL A 107 -3.92 -12.82 -4.09
N VAL A 108 -5.18 -13.19 -4.31
CA VAL A 108 -5.58 -14.57 -4.66
C VAL A 108 -4.84 -15.05 -5.91
N ARG A 109 -4.88 -14.28 -7.00
CA ARG A 109 -4.20 -14.66 -8.25
C ARG A 109 -2.70 -14.87 -8.07
N ASN A 110 -2.03 -13.98 -7.32
CA ASN A 110 -0.59 -14.09 -7.08
C ASN A 110 -0.27 -15.33 -6.23
N ARG A 111 -1.08 -15.62 -5.20
CA ARG A 111 -0.97 -16.85 -4.41
C ARG A 111 -1.10 -18.10 -5.29
N ASP A 112 -2.08 -18.13 -6.18
CA ASP A 112 -2.34 -19.29 -7.04
C ASP A 112 -1.19 -19.59 -8.01
N ILE A 113 -0.31 -18.61 -8.28
CA ILE A 113 0.93 -18.77 -9.07
C ILE A 113 2.21 -18.76 -8.21
N GLY A 114 2.09 -18.90 -6.88
CA GLY A 114 3.23 -18.99 -5.96
C GLY A 114 3.98 -17.67 -5.71
N ARG A 115 3.36 -16.51 -5.96
CA ARG A 115 3.98 -15.18 -5.76
C ARG A 115 3.43 -14.44 -4.56
N VAL A 116 4.31 -13.75 -3.85
CA VAL A 116 3.94 -12.85 -2.74
C VAL A 116 3.36 -11.55 -3.27
N SER A 117 2.23 -11.11 -2.72
CA SER A 117 1.66 -9.79 -3.00
C SER A 117 2.18 -8.75 -2.02
N ILE A 118 2.74 -7.66 -2.53
CA ILE A 118 3.28 -6.57 -1.71
C ILE A 118 2.45 -5.32 -1.98
N VAL A 119 1.70 -4.87 -0.97
CA VAL A 119 0.75 -3.75 -1.10
C VAL A 119 1.22 -2.57 -0.27
N SER A 120 1.63 -1.50 -0.94
CA SER A 120 2.08 -0.27 -0.27
C SER A 120 1.00 0.80 -0.20
N GLY A 121 1.18 1.73 0.73
CA GLY A 121 0.29 2.88 0.86
C GLY A 121 -1.02 2.55 1.58
N VAL A 122 -1.05 1.48 2.36
CA VAL A 122 -2.18 1.13 3.22
C VAL A 122 -2.17 2.01 4.48
N GLY A 123 -3.35 2.39 4.96
CA GLY A 123 -3.49 3.30 6.12
C GLY A 123 -4.72 3.10 6.97
N PHE A 124 -5.70 2.30 6.54
CA PHE A 124 -6.96 2.11 7.26
C PHE A 124 -7.30 0.61 7.35
N ALA A 125 -7.74 0.16 8.53
CA ALA A 125 -8.05 -1.25 8.78
C ALA A 125 -9.13 -1.78 7.83
N ASP A 126 -10.19 -1.01 7.63
CA ASP A 126 -11.29 -1.36 6.71
C ASP A 126 -10.82 -1.56 5.27
N GLU A 127 -9.84 -0.78 4.82
CA GLU A 127 -9.30 -0.89 3.46
C GLU A 127 -8.47 -2.16 3.28
N VAL A 128 -7.83 -2.66 4.33
CA VAL A 128 -6.95 -3.84 4.24
C VAL A 128 -7.63 -5.15 4.61
N MET A 129 -8.69 -5.11 5.42
CA MET A 129 -9.39 -6.29 5.91
C MET A 129 -9.78 -7.27 4.79
N PRO A 130 -10.29 -6.84 3.61
CA PRO A 130 -10.59 -7.78 2.53
C PRO A 130 -9.35 -8.47 1.95
N MET A 131 -8.19 -7.80 1.91
CA MET A 131 -6.93 -8.41 1.48
C MET A 131 -6.43 -9.43 2.50
N VAL A 132 -6.49 -9.08 3.79
CA VAL A 132 -6.14 -9.98 4.90
C VAL A 132 -7.01 -11.23 4.86
N LYS A 133 -8.32 -11.09 4.62
CA LYS A 133 -9.24 -12.24 4.45
C LYS A 133 -8.89 -13.09 3.23
N ALA A 134 -8.45 -12.47 2.12
CA ALA A 134 -8.06 -13.18 0.91
C ALA A 134 -6.76 -13.99 1.07
N ALA A 135 -5.83 -13.52 1.91
CA ALA A 135 -4.57 -14.21 2.21
C ALA A 135 -4.63 -15.13 3.44
N GLU A 136 -5.58 -14.91 4.34
CA GLU A 136 -5.56 -15.34 5.76
C GLU A 136 -4.61 -14.49 6.64
N PRO A 137 -5.00 -14.15 7.87
CA PRO A 137 -4.16 -13.34 8.76
C PRO A 137 -2.76 -13.92 9.03
N ARG A 138 -2.67 -15.23 9.29
CA ARG A 138 -1.40 -15.95 9.52
C ARG A 138 -0.45 -15.96 8.32
N CYS A 139 -0.96 -15.69 7.12
CA CYS A 139 -0.18 -15.57 5.89
C CYS A 139 -0.02 -14.11 5.47
N THR A 140 -0.30 -13.17 6.38
CA THR A 140 -0.15 -11.73 6.16
C THR A 140 0.91 -11.16 7.11
N LEU A 141 1.85 -10.41 6.55
CA LEU A 141 2.81 -9.61 7.30
C LEU A 141 2.50 -8.12 7.12
N HIS A 142 2.46 -7.38 8.22
CA HIS A 142 2.38 -5.92 8.19
C HIS A 142 3.74 -5.30 8.50
N ILE A 143 4.26 -4.52 7.55
CA ILE A 143 5.50 -3.74 7.70
C ILE A 143 5.13 -2.27 7.86
N GLN A 144 5.44 -1.71 9.03
CA GLN A 144 5.35 -0.29 9.30
C GLN A 144 6.73 0.35 9.04
N VAL A 145 6.84 1.16 7.98
CA VAL A 145 8.08 1.86 7.66
C VAL A 145 8.12 3.26 8.25
N GLU A 146 9.25 3.59 8.86
CA GLU A 146 9.60 4.91 9.34
C GLU A 146 10.60 5.58 8.40
N ALA A 147 10.52 6.91 8.30
CA ALA A 147 11.48 7.68 7.52
C ALA A 147 12.84 7.70 8.25
N ALA A 148 13.93 7.38 7.54
CA ALA A 148 15.28 7.43 8.11
C ALA A 148 15.70 8.83 8.60
N ILE A 149 15.09 9.88 8.06
CA ILE A 149 15.31 11.27 8.46
C ILE A 149 13.93 11.88 8.73
N ALA A 150 13.70 12.27 9.99
CA ALA A 150 12.56 13.12 10.34
C ALA A 150 12.75 14.47 9.64
N ARG A 151 12.01 14.71 8.55
CA ARG A 151 12.03 16.03 7.91
C ARG A 151 11.19 17.00 8.75
N ALA A 152 11.76 18.17 9.04
CA ALA A 152 11.05 19.28 9.68
C ALA A 152 9.74 19.54 8.92
N GLY A 153 8.61 19.60 9.63
CA GLY A 153 7.27 19.73 9.06
C GLY A 153 6.43 18.44 9.01
N SER A 154 6.83 17.37 9.70
CA SER A 154 5.97 16.19 9.96
C SER A 154 5.04 16.37 11.17
N MET A 155 4.65 17.61 11.48
CA MET A 155 3.67 17.91 12.51
C MET A 155 2.26 17.50 12.04
N SER A 156 1.67 16.59 12.81
CA SER A 156 0.30 16.07 12.74
C SER A 156 -0.13 15.44 11.41
N ASP A 157 0.31 14.22 11.12
CA ASP A 157 -0.55 13.33 10.33
C ASP A 157 -1.49 12.61 11.31
N SER A 158 -2.78 12.94 11.24
CA SER A 158 -3.85 12.41 12.08
C SER A 158 -4.20 10.94 11.79
N ARG A 159 -3.52 10.32 10.82
CA ARG A 159 -3.64 8.89 10.57
C ARG A 159 -3.05 8.12 11.75
N LYS A 160 -3.95 7.55 12.58
CA LYS A 160 -3.61 6.51 13.55
C LYS A 160 -2.71 5.48 12.87
N VAL A 161 -1.61 5.12 13.53
CA VAL A 161 -0.77 4.01 13.09
C VAL A 161 -1.69 2.80 12.88
N LEU A 162 -1.66 2.25 11.67
CA LEU A 162 -2.49 1.09 11.31
C LEU A 162 -2.12 -0.06 12.23
N ASP A 163 -3.07 -0.52 13.05
CA ASP A 163 -2.89 -1.65 13.95
C ASP A 163 -3.77 -2.81 13.49
N LEU A 164 -3.14 -3.94 13.21
CA LEU A 164 -3.78 -5.17 12.72
C LEU A 164 -3.61 -6.33 13.71
N ALA A 165 -3.09 -6.08 14.92
CA ALA A 165 -2.87 -7.12 15.92
C ALA A 165 -4.17 -7.87 16.27
N ASN A 166 -5.29 -7.14 16.35
CA ASN A 166 -6.62 -7.73 16.60
C ASN A 166 -7.10 -8.67 15.48
N LEU A 167 -6.46 -8.65 14.31
CA LEU A 167 -6.74 -9.59 13.22
C LEU A 167 -5.82 -10.81 13.25
N GLY A 168 -4.82 -10.87 14.15
CA GLY A 168 -3.80 -11.91 14.17
C GLY A 168 -2.76 -11.76 13.06
N VAL A 169 -2.48 -10.52 12.65
CA VAL A 169 -1.47 -10.19 11.63
C VAL A 169 -0.16 -9.80 12.32
N ASP A 170 0.92 -10.47 11.98
CA ASP A 170 2.25 -10.14 12.47
C ASP A 170 2.68 -8.76 11.97
N THR A 171 3.22 -7.94 12.87
CA THR A 171 3.62 -6.56 12.57
C THR A 171 5.08 -6.32 12.92
N VAL A 172 5.85 -5.82 11.95
CA VAL A 172 7.24 -5.41 12.12
C VAL A 172 7.41 -3.93 11.82
N ARG A 173 8.25 -3.26 12.61
CA ARG A 173 8.57 -1.83 12.42
C ARG A 173 9.98 -1.70 11.91
N LEU A 174 10.17 -1.04 10.77
CA LEU A 174 11.45 -0.94 10.08
C LEU A 174 11.78 0.52 9.72
N VAL A 175 13.06 0.88 9.77
CA VAL A 175 13.54 2.19 9.32
C VAL A 175 13.99 2.10 7.86
N ASN A 176 13.35 2.88 6.98
CA ASN A 176 13.62 2.82 5.55
C ASN A 176 14.81 3.69 5.12
N ARG A 177 16.03 3.15 5.27
CA ARG A 177 17.29 3.81 4.84
C ARG A 177 17.62 3.50 3.38
N ASN A 178 17.75 2.22 3.07
CA ASN A 178 18.02 1.66 1.75
C ASN A 178 17.50 0.21 1.68
N CYS A 179 17.51 -0.39 0.48
CA CYS A 179 16.96 -1.74 0.30
C CYS A 179 17.72 -2.82 1.08
N GLU A 180 19.05 -2.77 1.08
CA GLU A 180 19.89 -3.77 1.74
C GLU A 180 19.66 -3.79 3.26
N GLN A 181 19.68 -2.61 3.88
CA GLN A 181 19.41 -2.47 5.31
C GLN A 181 17.98 -2.89 5.65
N LEU A 182 16.99 -2.50 4.85
CA LEU A 182 15.58 -2.86 5.08
C LEU A 182 15.38 -4.38 5.04
N ILE A 183 16.03 -5.07 4.09
CA ILE A 183 15.97 -6.53 3.99
C ILE A 183 16.66 -7.19 5.21
N ARG A 184 17.88 -6.74 5.57
CA ARG A 184 18.60 -7.28 6.73
C ARG A 184 17.82 -7.12 8.05
N ASP A 185 17.20 -5.96 8.24
CA ASP A 185 16.40 -5.70 9.44
C ASP A 185 15.13 -6.55 9.44
N LEU A 186 14.48 -6.71 8.28
CA LEU A 186 13.35 -7.61 8.14
C LEU A 186 13.72 -9.06 8.46
N GLU A 187 14.80 -9.59 7.89
CA GLU A 187 15.28 -10.95 8.18
C GLU A 187 15.55 -11.17 9.67
N ARG A 188 16.08 -10.15 10.36
CA ARG A 188 16.29 -10.20 11.81
C ARG A 188 14.97 -10.24 12.57
N SER A 189 14.02 -9.39 12.20
CA SER A 189 12.69 -9.37 12.83
C SER A 189 11.94 -10.68 12.63
N LEU A 190 12.00 -11.28 11.44
CA LEU A 190 11.32 -12.54 11.14
C LEU A 190 11.85 -13.74 11.92
N ARG A 191 13.13 -13.73 12.34
CA ARG A 191 13.70 -14.77 13.21
C ARG A 191 13.24 -14.65 14.67
N ALA A 192 12.64 -13.53 15.04
CA ALA A 192 12.17 -13.25 16.39
C ALA A 192 10.65 -13.40 16.55
N LEU A 193 9.93 -13.62 15.43
CA LEU A 193 8.52 -14.01 15.40
C LEU A 193 8.42 -15.53 15.50
#